data_AF-A0A847AE19-F1
#
_entry.id   AF-A0A847AE19-F1
#
_cell.length_a   1.000
_cell.length_b   1.000
_cell.length_c   1.000
_cell.angle_alpha   90.00
_cell.angle_beta   90.00
_cell.angle_gamma   90.00
#
_symmetry.space_group_name_H-M   'P 1'
#
loop_
_entity.id
_entity.type
_entity.pdbx_description
1 polymer ?
#
loop_
_entity_poly.entity_id
_entity_poly.type
_entity_poly.pdbx_seq_one_letter_code
_entity_poly.pdbx_strand_id
1 'polypeptide(L)'
;VLPMVIGLKTPDLALLELKKAILKIAGEGDLFILSMDFSHYKTPEAMTREDAKTFPVLAGLHHGRTREIDVEAGRAAALLLLLMKDLGVKEGTVIRRSDISEFLERRVESGTSYGTILYERDRNSRKSIE
;
A
#
# COMPACT_ATOMS: atom_id res chain seq x y z
N VAL A 1 18.85 4.50 2.72
CA VAL A 1 17.44 4.86 2.46
C VAL A 1 17.38 5.72 1.22
N LEU A 2 16.59 5.36 0.22
CA LEU A 2 16.36 6.15 -0.99
C LEU A 2 14.94 6.74 -0.92
N PRO A 3 14.78 8.04 -0.61
CA PRO A 3 13.46 8.66 -0.58
C PRO A 3 12.94 8.85 -2.01
N MET A 4 11.65 8.60 -2.21
CA MET A 4 11.01 8.74 -3.51
C MET A 4 9.63 9.36 -3.33
N VAL A 5 9.33 10.38 -4.13
CA VAL A 5 8.04 11.07 -4.12
C VAL A 5 7.32 10.77 -5.43
N ILE A 6 6.12 10.23 -5.35
CA ILE A 6 5.28 9.93 -6.51
C ILE A 6 4.15 10.95 -6.56
N GLY A 7 4.11 11.75 -7.62
CA GLY A 7 3.03 12.70 -7.84
C GLY A 7 1.67 12.01 -8.06
N LEU A 8 0.60 12.64 -7.58
CA LEU A 8 -0.78 12.14 -7.73
C LEU A 8 -1.22 11.98 -9.19
N LYS A 9 -0.60 12.73 -10.11
CA LYS A 9 -0.91 12.71 -11.55
C LYS A 9 0.07 11.85 -12.37
N THR A 10 0.97 11.11 -11.72
CA THR A 10 1.95 10.27 -12.44
C THR A 10 1.21 9.23 -13.30
N PRO A 11 1.44 9.17 -14.63
CA PRO A 11 0.73 8.27 -15.53
C PRO A 11 1.16 6.81 -15.31
N ASP A 12 0.30 5.87 -15.72
CA ASP A 12 0.57 4.42 -15.53
C ASP A 12 1.87 3.98 -16.21
N LEU A 13 2.16 4.50 -17.41
CA LEU A 13 3.42 4.21 -18.10
C LEU A 13 4.65 4.62 -17.29
N ALA A 14 4.63 5.78 -16.64
CA ALA A 14 5.74 6.24 -15.82
C ALA A 14 5.93 5.34 -14.58
N LEU A 15 4.85 4.84 -13.97
CA LEU A 15 4.95 3.86 -12.88
C LEU A 15 5.58 2.55 -13.36
N LEU A 16 5.23 2.08 -14.55
CA LEU A 16 5.80 0.86 -15.13
C LEU A 16 7.29 1.00 -15.43
N GLU A 17 7.72 2.14 -15.98
CA GLU A 17 9.15 2.40 -16.22
C GLU A 17 9.93 2.53 -14.92
N LEU A 18 9.36 3.22 -13.92
CA LEU A 18 9.97 3.34 -12.60
C LEU A 18 10.07 1.99 -11.89
N LYS A 19 9.04 1.14 -11.97
CA LYS A 19 9.07 -0.23 -11.48
C LYS A 19 10.26 -1.01 -12.06
N LYS A 20 10.45 -0.96 -13.38
CA LYS A 20 11.59 -1.63 -14.05
C LYS A 20 12.93 -1.10 -13.54
N ALA A 21 13.06 0.22 -13.35
CA ALA A 21 14.29 0.83 -12.85
C ALA A 21 14.60 0.38 -11.41
N ILE A 22 13.59 0.37 -10.55
CA ILE A 22 13.70 -0.08 -9.15
C ILE A 22 14.12 -1.56 -9.09
N LEU A 23 13.47 -2.44 -9.86
CA LEU A 23 13.77 -3.88 -9.85
C LEU A 23 15.20 -4.20 -10.36
N LYS A 24 15.84 -3.32 -11.13
CA LYS A 24 17.25 -3.50 -11.55
C LYS A 24 18.25 -3.26 -10.43
N ILE A 25 17.88 -2.48 -9.42
CA ILE A 25 18.77 -2.11 -8.31
C ILE A 25 18.36 -2.76 -6.99
N ALA A 26 17.13 -3.31 -6.90
CA ALA A 26 16.64 -4.01 -5.73
C ALA A 26 17.42 -5.32 -5.51
N GLY A 27 18.04 -5.44 -4.34
CA GLY A 27 18.80 -6.59 -3.90
C GLY A 27 18.08 -7.44 -2.85
N GLU A 28 18.73 -8.52 -2.42
CA GLU A 28 18.29 -9.25 -1.23
C GLU A 28 18.48 -8.40 0.03
N GLY A 29 17.47 -8.40 0.90
CA GLY A 29 17.50 -7.64 2.16
C GLY A 29 16.96 -6.20 2.03
N ASP A 30 16.67 -5.73 0.82
CA ASP A 30 16.03 -4.43 0.63
C ASP A 30 14.58 -4.42 1.14
N LEU A 31 14.17 -3.29 1.71
CA LEU A 31 12.83 -3.06 2.22
C LEU A 31 12.16 -1.92 1.46
N PHE A 32 10.95 -2.18 0.99
CA PHE A 32 10.07 -1.18 0.39
C PHE A 32 9.08 -0.70 1.43
N ILE A 33 9.05 0.62 1.66
CA ILE A 33 8.13 1.24 2.61
C ILE A 33 7.27 2.24 1.85
N LEU A 34 5.95 2.07 1.95
CA LEU A 34 4.98 3.09 1.58
C LEU A 34 4.45 3.74 2.84
N SER A 35 4.77 5.01 3.02
CA SER A 35 4.16 5.85 4.05
C SER A 35 3.00 6.60 3.41
N MET A 36 1.79 6.34 3.87
CA MET A 36 0.59 7.06 3.48
C MET A 36 -0.48 6.94 4.56
N ASP A 37 -1.32 7.96 4.66
CA ASP A 37 -2.54 7.88 5.45
C ASP A 37 -3.68 7.29 4.61
N PHE A 38 -4.70 6.75 5.29
CA PHE A 38 -5.92 6.23 4.67
C PHE A 38 -6.95 7.36 4.57
N SER A 39 -8.23 7.06 4.76
CA SER A 39 -9.31 8.02 4.57
C SER A 39 -9.22 9.19 5.57
N HIS A 40 -9.51 10.41 5.12
CA HIS A 40 -9.45 11.64 5.92
C HIS A 40 -10.80 12.37 6.01
N TYR A 41 -10.90 13.23 7.02
CA TYR A 41 -12.00 14.16 7.26
C TYR A 41 -13.37 13.45 7.39
N LYS A 42 -13.37 12.30 8.05
CA LYS A 42 -14.53 11.41 8.14
C LYS A 42 -14.84 11.02 9.57
N THR A 43 -16.11 10.68 9.83
CA THR A 43 -16.51 10.04 11.09
C THR A 43 -15.91 8.63 11.19
N PRO A 44 -15.77 8.05 12.40
CA PRO A 44 -15.26 6.69 12.58
C PRO A 44 -15.97 5.62 11.73
N GLU A 45 -17.30 5.72 11.59
CA GLU A 45 -18.09 4.78 10.80
C GLU A 45 -17.82 4.94 9.30
N ALA A 46 -17.63 6.18 8.83
CA ALA A 46 -17.30 6.45 7.45
C ALA A 46 -15.88 5.96 7.11
N MET A 47 -14.91 6.21 8.00
CA MET A 47 -13.55 5.68 7.87
C MET A 47 -13.56 4.15 7.81
N THR A 48 -14.27 3.48 8.72
CA THR A 48 -14.40 2.02 8.74
C THR A 48 -14.97 1.47 7.42
N ARG A 49 -15.94 2.17 6.81
CA ARG A 49 -16.49 1.76 5.51
C ARG A 49 -15.50 1.93 4.37
N GLU A 50 -14.70 2.99 4.36
CA GLU A 50 -13.65 3.17 3.34
C GLU A 50 -12.50 2.18 3.53
N ASP A 51 -12.10 1.92 4.78
CA ASP A 51 -11.11 0.91 5.13
C ASP A 51 -11.53 -0.48 4.64
N ALA A 52 -12.81 -0.85 4.79
CA ALA A 52 -13.36 -2.12 4.33
C ALA A 52 -13.29 -2.30 2.80
N LYS A 53 -13.26 -1.21 2.02
CA LYS A 53 -13.01 -1.25 0.57
C LYS A 53 -11.51 -1.22 0.25
N THR A 54 -10.75 -0.50 1.06
CA THR A 54 -9.32 -0.20 0.85
C THR A 54 -8.44 -1.41 1.13
N PHE A 55 -8.61 -2.07 2.27
CA PHE A 55 -7.76 -3.20 2.67
C PHE A 55 -7.79 -4.35 1.65
N PRO A 56 -8.93 -4.79 1.10
CA PRO A 56 -8.94 -5.83 0.06
C PRO A 56 -8.15 -5.46 -1.19
N VAL A 57 -8.17 -4.18 -1.60
CA VAL A 57 -7.40 -3.69 -2.76
C VAL A 57 -5.90 -3.75 -2.49
N LEU A 58 -5.47 -3.27 -1.32
CA LEU A 58 -4.06 -3.23 -0.95
C LEU A 58 -3.50 -4.62 -0.63
N ALA A 59 -4.20 -5.41 0.20
CA ALA A 59 -3.80 -6.76 0.57
C ALA A 59 -3.84 -7.71 -0.64
N GLY A 60 -4.83 -7.58 -1.53
CA GLY A 60 -4.95 -8.38 -2.74
C GLY A 60 -4.03 -7.97 -3.90
N LEU A 61 -3.11 -7.01 -3.69
CA LEU A 61 -2.18 -6.52 -4.72
C LEU A 61 -2.88 -5.97 -5.99
N HIS A 62 -4.08 -5.39 -5.83
CA HIS A 62 -4.91 -4.90 -6.93
C HIS A 62 -4.50 -3.50 -7.39
N HIS A 63 -3.27 -3.35 -7.91
CA HIS A 63 -2.69 -2.06 -8.33
C HIS A 63 -3.59 -1.21 -9.26
N GLY A 64 -4.34 -1.85 -10.19
CA GLY A 64 -5.24 -1.15 -11.11
C GLY A 64 -6.46 -0.51 -10.44
N ARG A 65 -6.84 -0.98 -9.24
CA ARG A 65 -8.01 -0.53 -8.48
C ARG A 65 -7.67 0.52 -7.42
N THR A 66 -6.43 0.98 -7.36
CA THR A 66 -5.97 2.02 -6.40
C THR A 66 -6.65 3.38 -6.60
N ARG A 67 -7.31 3.60 -7.76
CA ARG A 67 -8.12 4.79 -8.02
C ARG A 67 -9.54 4.71 -7.44
N GLU A 68 -9.95 3.53 -6.97
CA GLU A 68 -11.28 3.27 -6.42
C GLU A 68 -11.32 3.37 -4.88
N ILE A 69 -10.17 3.59 -4.24
CA ILE A 69 -9.99 3.60 -2.79
C ILE A 69 -9.62 5.00 -2.29
N ASP A 70 -10.01 5.32 -1.07
CA ASP A 70 -9.79 6.63 -0.46
C ASP A 70 -8.49 6.65 0.36
N VAL A 71 -7.39 6.98 -0.31
CA VAL A 71 -6.04 7.07 0.27
C VAL A 71 -5.30 8.28 -0.31
N GLU A 72 -4.38 8.87 0.46
CA GLU A 72 -3.64 10.05 0.03
C GLU A 72 -2.68 9.75 -1.15
N ALA A 73 -1.98 8.62 -1.09
CA ALA A 73 -0.88 8.31 -2.01
C ALA A 73 -1.20 7.17 -2.99
N GLY A 74 -2.39 7.16 -3.60
CA GLY A 74 -2.88 6.05 -4.44
C GLY A 74 -1.94 5.64 -5.59
N ARG A 75 -1.19 6.59 -6.17
CA ARG A 75 -0.19 6.29 -7.23
C ARG A 75 1.07 5.61 -6.69
N ALA A 76 1.52 6.01 -5.50
CA ALA A 76 2.62 5.34 -4.81
C ALA A 76 2.20 3.93 -4.38
N ALA A 77 0.95 3.77 -3.91
CA ALA A 77 0.36 2.47 -3.64
C ALA A 77 0.37 1.58 -4.89
N ALA A 78 -0.10 2.09 -6.03
CA ALA A 78 -0.09 1.33 -7.29
C ALA A 78 1.32 0.82 -7.67
N LEU A 79 2.34 1.67 -7.51
CA LEU A 79 3.73 1.27 -7.75
C LEU A 79 4.20 0.19 -6.77
N LEU A 80 3.93 0.34 -5.47
CA LEU A 80 4.31 -0.66 -4.47
C LEU A 80 3.65 -2.01 -4.77
N LEU A 81 2.34 -2.03 -5.05
CA LEU A 81 1.62 -3.27 -5.35
C LEU A 81 2.15 -3.96 -6.61
N LEU A 82 2.55 -3.19 -7.62
CA LEU A 82 3.23 -3.70 -8.81
C LEU A 82 4.59 -4.33 -8.47
N LEU A 83 5.40 -3.66 -7.64
CA LEU A 83 6.69 -4.18 -7.19
C LEU A 83 6.55 -5.47 -6.40
N MET A 84 5.63 -5.51 -5.42
CA MET A 84 5.39 -6.68 -4.58
C MET A 84 4.97 -7.90 -5.42
N LYS A 85 4.09 -7.68 -6.41
CA LYS A 85 3.67 -8.74 -7.33
C LYS A 85 4.85 -9.30 -8.14
N ASP A 86 5.70 -8.45 -8.71
CA ASP A 86 6.88 -8.88 -9.49
C ASP A 86 7.95 -9.56 -8.61
N LEU A 87 8.02 -9.18 -7.33
CA LEU A 87 8.90 -9.80 -6.33
C LEU A 87 8.35 -11.13 -5.80
N GLY A 88 7.18 -11.57 -6.25
CA GLY A 88 6.60 -12.87 -5.89
C GLY A 88 5.82 -12.87 -4.57
N VAL A 89 5.38 -11.70 -4.10
CA VAL A 89 4.40 -11.62 -3.01
C VAL A 89 3.03 -12.04 -3.56
N LYS A 90 2.33 -12.90 -2.81
CA LYS A 90 1.00 -13.40 -3.18
C LYS A 90 -0.14 -12.51 -2.67
N GLU A 91 -0.01 -12.08 -1.42
CA GLU A 91 -0.95 -11.20 -0.74
C GLU A 91 -0.23 -10.42 0.37
N GLY A 92 -0.85 -9.34 0.83
CA GLY A 92 -0.44 -8.62 2.02
C GLY A 92 -1.27 -9.04 3.23
N THR A 93 -0.66 -9.06 4.40
CA THR A 93 -1.34 -9.32 5.67
C THR A 93 -1.63 -8.00 6.37
N VAL A 94 -2.90 -7.72 6.64
CA VAL A 94 -3.29 -6.57 7.47
C VAL A 94 -2.92 -6.89 8.92
N ILE A 95 -1.94 -6.16 9.45
CA ILE A 95 -1.44 -6.35 10.81
C ILE A 95 -2.30 -5.61 11.82
N ARG A 96 -2.64 -4.36 11.50
CA ARG A 96 -3.46 -3.50 12.36
C ARG A 96 -4.24 -2.51 11.52
N ARG A 97 -5.46 -2.22 11.98
CA ARG A 97 -6.29 -1.11 11.56
C ARG A 97 -6.60 -0.27 12.80
N SER A 98 -6.51 1.04 12.67
CA SER A 98 -6.82 1.99 13.76
C SER A 98 -7.36 3.29 13.16
N ASP A 99 -7.81 4.20 14.01
CA ASP A 99 -8.15 5.57 13.62
C ASP A 99 -7.82 6.53 14.76
N ILE A 100 -7.86 7.83 14.45
CA ILE A 100 -7.50 8.89 15.41
C ILE A 100 -8.30 8.80 16.73
N SER A 101 -9.50 8.21 16.74
CA SER A 101 -10.30 8.06 17.96
C SER A 101 -9.67 7.10 18.95
N GLU A 102 -9.06 6.02 18.45
CA GLU A 102 -8.36 5.03 19.27
C GLU A 102 -7.11 5.63 19.90
N PHE A 103 -6.34 6.41 19.13
CA PHE A 103 -5.15 7.09 19.63
C PHE A 103 -5.45 8.19 20.65
N LEU A 104 -6.60 8.87 20.51
CA LEU A 104 -7.03 9.91 21.44
C LEU A 104 -7.88 9.39 22.60
N GLU A 105 -8.16 8.09 22.63
CA GLU A 105 -9.05 7.43 23.61
C GLU A 105 -10.43 8.11 23.73
N ARG A 106 -10.90 8.74 22.65
CA ARG A 106 -12.20 9.41 22.58
C ARG A 106 -12.72 9.44 21.15
N ARG A 107 -14.04 9.43 21.01
CA ARG A 107 -14.68 9.59 19.69
C ARG A 107 -14.38 10.98 19.11
N VAL A 108 -13.97 11.03 17.85
CA VAL A 108 -13.89 12.28 17.06
C VAL A 108 -15.06 12.43 16.10
N GLU A 109 -15.38 13.66 15.73
CA GLU A 109 -16.39 13.96 14.71
C GLU A 109 -15.81 13.90 13.29
N SER A 110 -14.50 14.13 13.15
CA SER A 110 -13.77 14.10 11.89
C SER A 110 -12.32 13.71 12.14
N GLY A 111 -11.82 12.73 11.39
CA GLY A 111 -10.50 12.14 11.63
C GLY A 111 -9.86 11.48 10.43
N THR A 112 -8.79 10.74 10.71
CA THR A 112 -8.00 9.97 9.75
C THR A 112 -7.92 8.51 10.22
N SER A 113 -8.02 7.56 9.29
CA SER A 113 -7.75 6.15 9.54
C SER A 113 -6.30 5.78 9.22
N TYR A 114 -5.82 4.73 9.90
CA TYR A 114 -4.46 4.23 9.76
C TYR A 114 -4.48 2.70 9.63
N GLY A 115 -3.51 2.18 8.89
CA GLY A 115 -3.36 0.76 8.66
C GLY A 115 -1.91 0.34 8.50
N THR A 116 -1.60 -0.89 8.88
CA THR A 116 -0.32 -1.53 8.61
C THR A 116 -0.55 -2.81 7.83
N ILE A 117 0.09 -2.93 6.67
CA ILE A 117 0.06 -4.12 5.82
C ILE A 117 1.49 -4.61 5.63
N LEU A 118 1.71 -5.89 5.90
CA LEU A 118 2.99 -6.55 5.66
C LEU A 118 2.92 -7.38 4.38
N TYR A 119 3.93 -7.24 3.53
CA TYR A 119 4.08 -8.01 2.30
C TYR A 119 5.30 -8.92 2.43
N GLU A 120 5.07 -10.23 2.47
CA GLU A 120 6.15 -11.21 2.57
C GLU A 120 6.29 -11.99 1.26
N ARG A 121 7.53 -12.12 0.80
CA ARG A 121 7.84 -12.96 -0.35
C ARG A 121 7.71 -14.43 0.03
N ASP A 122 7.05 -15.22 -0.81
CA ASP A 122 7.03 -16.66 -0.66
C ASP A 122 8.45 -17.24 -0.86
N ARG A 123 9.06 -17.71 0.23
CA ARG A 123 10.43 -18.25 0.24
C ARG A 123 10.58 -19.52 -0.59
N ASN A 124 9.48 -20.20 -0.95
CA ASN A 124 9.52 -21.42 -1.75
C ASN A 124 9.53 -21.17 -3.27
N SER A 125 9.39 -19.92 -3.73
CA SER A 125 9.35 -19.56 -5.15
C SER A 125 10.68 -19.70 -5.90
N ARG A 126 11.79 -20.04 -5.23
CA ARG A 126 13.13 -20.17 -5.83
C ARG A 126 13.51 -21.57 -6.30
N LYS A 127 12.73 -22.62 -5.99
CA LYS A 127 13.14 -24.01 -6.27
C LYS A 127 12.84 -24.52 -7.69
N SER A 128 12.40 -23.68 -8.61
CA SER A 128 11.90 -24.13 -9.93
C SER A 128 12.79 -23.76 -11.12
N ILE A 129 14.02 -23.29 -10.90
CA ILE A 129 14.97 -22.98 -11.99
C ILE A 129 16.36 -23.41 -11.56
N GLU A 130 16.59 -24.72 -11.53
CA GLU A 130 17.89 -25.36 -11.75
C GLU A 130 17.70 -26.57 -12.65
#